data_AF-A0A4U0NBU0-F1
#
_entry.id   AF-A0A4U0NBU0-F1
#
_cell.length_a   1.000
_cell.length_b   1.000
_cell.length_c   1.000
_cell.angle_alpha   90.00
_cell.angle_beta   90.00
_cell.angle_gamma   90.00
#
_symmetry.space_group_name_H-M   'P 1'
#
loop_
_entity.id
_entity.type
_entity.pdbx_description
1 polymer ?
#
loop_
_entity_poly.entity_id
_entity_poly.type
_entity_poly.pdbx_seq_one_letter_code
_entity_poly.pdbx_strand_id
1 'polypeptide(L)' 'MATAGSGDVLSGMLSSLLAQGLSPIDAARTGVFLHGLAADLAIRTIHPKSLIASNIIEYISSAWNIVAQK' A
#
# COMPACT_ATOMS: atom_id res chain seq x y z
N MET A 1 -11.01 4.53 1.07
CA MET A 1 -9.82 5.35 1.36
C MET A 1 -9.94 6.68 0.62
N ALA A 2 -9.77 7.80 1.32
CA ALA A 2 -9.73 9.14 0.73
C ALA A 2 -9.03 10.10 1.72
N THR A 3 -7.70 9.99 1.82
CA THR A 3 -6.86 10.89 2.63
C THR A 3 -5.80 11.55 1.76
N ALA A 4 -5.47 12.80 2.06
CA ALA A 4 -4.35 13.50 1.45
C ALA A 4 -3.06 12.68 1.62
N GLY A 5 -2.21 12.69 0.59
CA GLY A 5 -0.93 11.96 0.55
C GLY A 5 -1.01 10.47 0.23
N SER A 6 -2.20 9.83 0.24
CA SER A 6 -2.31 8.40 -0.11
C SER A 6 -1.87 8.10 -1.55
N GLY A 7 -2.15 9.02 -2.48
CA GLY A 7 -1.68 8.92 -3.87
C GLY A 7 -0.15 9.00 -4.01
N ASP A 8 0.52 9.78 -3.17
CA ASP A 8 1.99 9.87 -3.17
C ASP A 8 2.61 8.56 -2.69
N VAL A 9 2.03 7.95 -1.65
CA VAL A 9 2.42 6.61 -1.17
C VAL A 9 2.27 5.58 -2.29
N LEU A 10 1.10 5.53 -2.94
CA LEU A 10 0.88 4.60 -4.05
C LEU A 10 1.88 4.83 -5.19
N SER A 11 2.10 6.08 -5.60
CA SER A 11 3.03 6.43 -6.67
C SER A 11 4.47 6.03 -6.34
N GLY A 12 4.90 6.20 -5.08
CA GLY A 12 6.21 5.74 -4.60
C GLY A 12 6.36 4.22 -4.66
N MET A 13 5.33 3.47 -4.26
CA MET A 13 5.34 2.01 -4.37
C MET A 13 5.38 1.54 -5.82
N LEU A 14 4.58 2.13 -6.71
CA LEU A 14 4.58 1.80 -8.14
C LEU A 14 5.95 2.07 -8.75
N SER A 15 6.55 3.23 -8.44
CA SER A 15 7.89 3.60 -8.90
C SER A 15 8.94 2.61 -8.42
N SER A 16 8.88 2.19 -7.15
CA SER A 16 9.79 1.18 -6.59
C SER A 16 9.62 -0.19 -7.25
N LEU A 17 8.40 -0.62 -7.54
CA LEU A 17 8.13 -1.90 -8.21
C LEU A 17 8.61 -1.91 -9.66
N LEU A 18 8.39 -0.80 -10.38
CA LEU A 18 8.93 -0.60 -11.73
C LEU A 18 10.47 -0.63 -11.72
N ALA A 19 11.10 0.04 -10.74
CA ALA A 19 12.56 0.04 -10.59
C ALA A 19 13.14 -1.35 -10.26
N GLN A 20 12.35 -2.23 -9.64
CA GLN A 20 12.69 -3.64 -9.42
C GLN A 20 12.51 -4.53 -10.65
N GLY A 21 12.02 -3.97 -11.77
CA GLY A 21 11.88 -4.67 -13.05
C GLY A 21 10.51 -5.29 -13.32
N LEU A 22 9.50 -4.99 -12.50
CA LEU A 22 8.13 -5.43 -12.81
C LEU A 22 7.60 -4.71 -14.06
N SER A 23 6.78 -5.42 -14.84
CA SER A 23 6.03 -4.79 -15.92
C SER A 23 5.07 -3.73 -15.37
N PRO A 24 4.69 -2.69 -16.16
CA PRO A 24 3.76 -1.67 -15.69
C PRO A 24 2.42 -2.23 -15.17
N ILE A 25 1.90 -3.29 -15.81
CA ILE A 25 0.65 -3.93 -15.37
C ILE A 25 0.84 -4.70 -14.06
N ASP A 26 1.96 -5.39 -13.88
CA ASP A 26 2.23 -6.15 -12.65
C ASP A 26 2.56 -5.21 -11.48
N ALA A 27 3.31 -4.15 -11.73
CA ALA A 27 3.55 -3.09 -10.75
C ALA A 27 2.23 -2.44 -10.31
N ALA A 28 1.34 -2.11 -11.26
CA ALA A 28 0.03 -1.55 -10.97
C ALA A 28 -0.83 -2.51 -10.12
N ARG A 29 -0.94 -3.77 -10.53
CA ARG A 29 -1.70 -4.79 -9.80
C ARG A 29 -1.18 -4.99 -8.37
N THR A 30 0.13 -5.20 -8.25
CA THR A 30 0.81 -5.45 -6.99
C THR A 30 0.71 -4.24 -6.06
N GLY A 31 1.07 -3.06 -6.58
CA GLY A 31 1.06 -1.82 -5.82
C GLY A 31 -0.32 -1.41 -5.34
N VAL A 32 -1.34 -1.40 -6.21
CA VAL A 32 -2.71 -1.03 -5.81
C VAL A 32 -3.27 -2.00 -4.78
N PHE A 33 -3.05 -3.31 -4.98
CA PHE A 33 -3.53 -4.32 -4.04
C PHE A 33 -2.87 -4.17 -2.66
N LEU A 34 -1.55 -4.03 -2.61
CA LEU A 34 -0.82 -3.91 -1.34
C LEU A 34 -1.07 -2.57 -0.65
N HIS A 35 -1.31 -1.51 -1.41
CA HIS A 35 -1.73 -0.21 -0.86
C HIS A 35 -3.08 -0.31 -0.14
N GLY A 36 -4.07 -0.93 -0.79
CA GLY A 36 -5.39 -1.16 -0.21
C GLY A 36 -5.32 -2.08 1.00
N LEU A 37 -4.59 -3.19 0.89
CA LEU A 37 -4.42 -4.13 2.00
C LEU A 37 -3.73 -3.48 3.21
N ALA A 38 -2.70 -2.66 3.00
CA ALA A 38 -2.06 -1.93 4.09
C ALA A 38 -3.03 -0.97 4.79
N ALA A 39 -3.87 -0.25 4.03
CA ALA A 39 -4.93 0.59 4.60
C ALA A 39 -5.96 -0.24 5.39
N ASP A 40 -6.39 -1.39 4.88
CA ASP A 40 -7.34 -2.29 5.55
C ASP A 40 -6.78 -2.89 6.84
N LEU A 41 -5.46 -3.12 6.91
CA LEU A 41 -4.79 -3.54 8.13
C LEU A 41 -4.68 -2.40 9.14
N ALA A 42 -4.34 -1.19 8.69
CA ALA A 42 -4.20 -0.03 9.55
C ALA A 42 -5.53 0.32 10.27
N ILE A 43 -6.67 0.19 9.59
CA ILE A 43 -7.98 0.48 10.20
C ILE A 43 -8.42 -0.54 11.27
N ARG A 44 -7.67 -1.63 11.48
CA ARG A 44 -7.92 -2.58 12.58
C ARG A 44 -7.49 -2.03 13.93
N THR A 45 -6.57 -1.06 13.94
CA THR A 45 -6.02 -0.44 15.15
C THR A 45 -6.30 1.05 15.22
N ILE A 46 -6.58 1.67 14.07
CA ILE A 46 -6.86 3.10 13.93
C ILE A 46 -8.29 3.28 13.45
N HIS A 47 -9.02 4.26 13.99
CA HIS A 47 -10.36 4.55 13.51
C HIS A 47 -10.34 5.00 12.02
N PRO A 48 -11.23 4.51 11.13
CA PRO A 48 -11.15 4.80 9.69
C PRO A 48 -11.14 6.28 9.31
N LYS A 49 -11.80 7.15 10.08
CA LYS A 49 -11.78 8.61 9.87
C LYS A 49 -10.44 9.29 10.24
N SER A 50 -9.57 8.59 10.96
CA SER A 50 -8.26 9.06 11.39
C SER A 50 -7.12 8.48 10.54
N LEU A 51 -7.44 7.67 9.52
CA LEU A 51 -6.45 7.06 8.64
C LEU A 51 -5.76 8.14 7.81
N ILE A 52 -4.43 8.26 7.96
CA ILE A 52 -3.58 9.13 7.16
C ILE A 52 -2.57 8.32 6.33
N ALA A 53 -1.91 8.98 5.36
CA ALA A 53 -0.96 8.33 4.45
C ALA A 53 0.17 7.59 5.17
N SER A 54 0.72 8.16 6.25
CA SER A 54 1.80 7.53 7.04
C SER A 54 1.37 6.21 7.67
N ASN A 55 0.11 6.06 8.06
CA ASN A 55 -0.39 4.78 8.57
C ASN A 55 -0.42 3.72 7.47
N ILE A 56 -0.62 4.09 6.21
CA ILE A 56 -0.52 3.12 5.12
C ILE A 56 0.92 2.62 5.02
N ILE A 57 1.91 3.54 5.08
CA ILE A 57 3.34 3.21 5.03
C ILE A 57 3.72 2.24 6.15
N GLU A 58 3.29 2.50 7.39
CA GLU A 58 3.55 1.65 8.56
C GLU A 58 3.09 0.19 8.37
N TYR A 59 2.06 -0.04 7.55
CA TYR A 59 1.47 -1.35 7.33
C TYR A 59 1.85 -2.01 6.00
N ILE A 60 2.67 -1.39 5.13
CA ILE A 60 3.14 -1.99 3.87
C ILE A 60 3.84 -3.34 4.12
N SER A 61 4.75 -3.40 5.10
CA SER A 61 5.48 -4.64 5.43
C SER A 61 4.54 -5.77 5.87
N SER A 62 3.54 -5.43 6.69
CA SER A 62 2.52 -6.40 7.13
C SER A 62 1.67 -6.91 5.96
N ALA A 63 1.29 -6.03 5.04
CA ALA A 63 0.58 -6.42 3.82
C ALA A 63 1.44 -7.36 2.95
N TRP A 64 2.74 -7.09 2.81
CA TRP A 64 3.68 -7.92 2.07
C TRP A 64 3.81 -9.32 2.67
N ASN A 65 3.96 -9.42 3.99
CA ASN A 65 4.06 -10.71 4.69
C ASN A 65 2.83 -11.59 4.46
N ILE A 66 1.63 -11.01 4.40
CA ILE A 66 0.40 -11.75 4.13
C ILE A 66 0.36 -12.31 2.70
N VAL A 67 0.91 -11.57 1.73
CA VAL A 67 0.93 -12.00 0.32
C VAL A 67 2.05 -13.01 0.06
N ALA A 68 3.22 -12.82 0.67
CA ALA A 68 4.38 -13.69 0.48
C ALA A 68 4.26 -15.06 1.17
N GLN A 69 3.32 -15.21 2.11
CA GLN A 69 3.03 -16.48 2.80
C GLN A 69 1.97 -17.33 2.09
N LYS A 70 1.48 -16.89 0.93
CA LYS A 70 0.57 -17.65 0.06
C LYS A 70 1.30 -18.16 -1.16
#